data_AF-A0A8C3VAL2-F1
#
_entry.id   AF-A0A8C3VAL2-F1
#
_cell.length_a   1.000
_cell.length_b   1.000
_cell.length_c   1.000
_cell.angle_alpha   90.00
_cell.angle_beta   90.00
_cell.angle_gamma   90.00
#
_symmetry.space_group_name_H-M   'P 1'
#
loop_
_entity.id
_entity.type
_entity.pdbx_description
1 polymer ?
#
loop_
_entity_poly.entity_id
_entity_poly.type
_entity_poly.pdbx_seq_one_letter_code
_entity_poly.pdbx_strand_id
1 'polypeptide(L)'
;MAGVDLFSHPALYTRYRAGLCSAAALALLLITAFTYVTPLLVAYRSHGFWLKQSAYLEQPTVRFRYEVLFVATMGSGPGSFLAWSTFPAFNRLQEDRLRVPLLSTREEDKNQDGKMDQLHFKLELPLRPTEHVVGIQLILLFSYQLYVSVVNGTSPFASDYDLANIMAAYWDRNVTTVFSDPSPVWMTGRATDTPFIINATIHYPMEVILYPSKTPGFWEIIKFAWIQYVSILLIFLWVFGRIKTFLFQNQVLTTIPVSPVLPVSPVLSYKQHLS
;
A
#
# COMPACT_ATOMS: atom_id res chain seq x y z
N MET A 1 -3.14 -70.07 -6.99
CA MET A 1 -4.38 -69.27 -7.06
C MET A 1 -3.95 -67.88 -7.52
N ALA A 2 -4.14 -67.59 -8.80
CA ALA A 2 -3.59 -66.40 -9.46
C ALA A 2 -4.53 -65.21 -9.29
N GLY A 3 -3.98 -64.03 -9.00
CA GLY A 3 -4.71 -62.82 -8.65
C GLY A 3 -5.57 -62.26 -9.79
N VAL A 4 -6.60 -61.53 -9.41
CA VAL A 4 -7.56 -60.85 -10.30
C VAL A 4 -7.06 -59.45 -10.64
N ASP A 5 -6.98 -59.12 -11.92
CA ASP A 5 -6.71 -57.76 -12.39
C ASP A 5 -7.90 -56.84 -12.05
N LEU A 6 -7.66 -55.84 -11.19
CA LEU A 6 -8.70 -54.94 -10.67
C LEU A 6 -8.87 -53.66 -11.51
N PHE A 7 -7.89 -53.26 -12.33
CA PHE A 7 -8.00 -52.05 -13.14
C PHE A 7 -6.99 -52.00 -14.29
N SER A 8 -7.47 -51.76 -15.51
CA SER A 8 -6.63 -51.45 -16.68
C SER A 8 -7.09 -50.14 -17.31
N HIS A 9 -6.19 -49.17 -17.47
CA HIS A 9 -6.43 -47.99 -18.31
C HIS A 9 -6.07 -48.33 -19.76
N PRO A 10 -7.01 -48.32 -20.71
CA PRO A 10 -6.66 -48.35 -22.12
C PRO A 10 -6.46 -46.90 -22.57
N ALA A 11 -5.23 -46.50 -22.81
CA ALA A 11 -4.96 -45.46 -23.78
C ALA A 11 -3.65 -45.82 -24.46
N LEU A 12 -3.75 -46.64 -25.49
CA LEU A 12 -2.74 -46.77 -26.53
C LEU A 12 -2.25 -45.36 -26.85
N TYR A 13 -0.98 -45.08 -26.59
CA TYR A 13 -0.33 -43.86 -27.04
C TYR A 13 -0.25 -43.91 -28.57
N THR A 14 -1.35 -43.56 -29.26
CA THR A 14 -1.36 -43.39 -30.70
C THR A 14 -0.46 -42.20 -30.99
N ARG A 15 0.78 -42.49 -31.43
CA ARG A 15 1.73 -41.45 -31.81
C ARG A 15 1.36 -41.00 -33.22
N TYR A 16 0.82 -39.80 -33.33
CA TYR A 16 0.57 -39.18 -34.63
C TYR A 16 1.87 -38.55 -35.12
N ARG A 17 2.38 -39.02 -36.26
CA ARG A 17 3.54 -38.42 -36.93
C ARG A 17 3.08 -37.65 -38.16
N ALA A 18 3.61 -36.45 -38.34
CA ALA A 18 3.47 -35.64 -39.54
C ALA A 18 4.85 -35.07 -39.92
N GLY A 19 5.08 -34.83 -41.21
CA GLY A 19 6.32 -34.18 -41.67
C GLY A 19 6.37 -32.71 -41.23
N LEU A 20 7.59 -32.19 -40.99
CA LEU A 20 7.83 -30.82 -40.52
C LEU A 20 7.28 -29.72 -41.46
N CYS A 21 7.06 -30.04 -42.74
CA CYS A 21 6.49 -29.14 -43.76
C CYS A 21 5.17 -29.73 -44.30
N SER A 22 4.18 -29.91 -43.42
CA SER A 22 2.85 -30.43 -43.78
C SER A 22 1.74 -29.52 -43.22
N ALA A 23 0.55 -29.56 -43.82
CA ALA A 23 -0.61 -28.80 -43.34
C ALA A 23 -0.95 -29.07 -41.86
N ALA A 24 -0.70 -30.30 -41.38
CA ALA A 24 -0.89 -30.68 -39.99
C ALA A 24 0.13 -30.03 -39.03
N ALA A 25 1.39 -29.87 -39.47
CA ALA A 25 2.42 -29.17 -38.70
C ALA A 25 2.10 -27.67 -38.58
N LEU A 26 1.64 -27.05 -39.67
CA LEU A 26 1.21 -25.65 -39.68
C LEU A 26 -0.04 -25.45 -38.79
N ALA A 27 -1.02 -26.34 -38.86
CA ALA A 27 -2.19 -26.31 -37.99
C ALA A 27 -1.81 -26.44 -36.51
N LEU A 28 -0.88 -27.34 -36.17
CA LEU A 28 -0.34 -27.46 -34.81
C LEU A 28 0.36 -26.20 -34.35
N LEU A 29 1.20 -25.60 -35.20
CA LEU A 29 1.90 -24.35 -34.92
C LEU A 29 0.88 -23.24 -34.63
N LEU A 30 -0.12 -23.07 -35.49
CA LEU A 30 -1.18 -22.09 -35.28
C LEU A 30 -1.95 -22.32 -33.98
N ILE A 31 -2.35 -23.56 -33.70
CA ILE A 31 -3.05 -23.88 -32.45
C ILE A 31 -2.16 -23.56 -31.25
N THR A 32 -0.87 -23.91 -31.28
CA THR A 32 0.06 -23.55 -30.20
C THR A 32 0.21 -22.04 -30.07
N ALA A 33 0.35 -21.31 -31.19
CA ALA A 33 0.43 -19.86 -31.18
C ALA A 33 -0.81 -19.24 -30.56
N PHE A 34 -2.01 -19.66 -30.96
CA PHE A 34 -3.26 -19.19 -30.36
C PHE A 34 -3.39 -19.57 -28.87
N THR A 35 -2.90 -20.74 -28.47
CA THR A 35 -2.93 -21.18 -27.07
C THR A 35 -2.15 -20.23 -26.15
N TYR A 36 -1.05 -19.63 -26.62
CA TYR A 36 -0.20 -18.75 -25.80
C TYR A 36 -0.40 -17.25 -26.07
N VAL A 37 -0.62 -16.85 -27.33
CA VAL A 37 -0.75 -15.44 -27.73
C VAL A 37 -2.10 -14.86 -27.34
N THR A 38 -3.19 -15.62 -27.48
CA THR A 38 -4.53 -15.12 -27.14
C THR A 38 -4.69 -14.79 -25.66
N PRO A 39 -4.22 -15.62 -24.70
CA PRO A 39 -4.19 -15.25 -23.27
C PRO A 39 -3.43 -13.96 -22.99
N LEU A 40 -2.28 -13.77 -23.65
CA LEU A 40 -1.47 -12.56 -23.49
C LEU A 40 -2.24 -11.32 -23.95
N LEU A 41 -2.93 -11.41 -25.09
CA LEU A 41 -3.70 -10.30 -25.66
C LEU A 41 -4.93 -9.95 -24.79
N VAL A 42 -5.60 -10.97 -24.24
CA VAL A 42 -6.72 -10.79 -23.30
C VAL A 42 -6.23 -10.15 -22.00
N ALA A 43 -5.13 -10.65 -21.43
CA ALA A 43 -4.52 -10.08 -20.22
C ALA A 43 -4.14 -8.62 -20.45
N TYR A 44 -3.48 -8.31 -21.57
CA TYR A 44 -3.08 -6.95 -21.94
C TYR A 44 -4.28 -6.00 -22.09
N ARG A 45 -5.38 -6.47 -22.69
CA ARG A 45 -6.62 -5.69 -22.87
C ARG A 45 -7.44 -5.51 -21.60
N SER A 46 -7.21 -6.32 -20.56
CA SER A 46 -7.97 -6.26 -19.30
C SER A 46 -7.61 -5.07 -18.40
N HIS A 47 -6.73 -4.17 -18.83
CA HIS A 47 -6.22 -2.99 -18.09
C HIS A 47 -5.51 -3.28 -16.76
N GLY A 48 -5.50 -4.53 -16.29
CA GLY A 48 -4.80 -4.95 -15.08
C GLY A 48 -3.32 -5.32 -15.30
N PHE A 49 -2.88 -5.50 -16.55
CA PHE A 49 -1.54 -5.98 -16.87
C PHE A 49 -0.44 -4.97 -16.54
N TRP A 50 -0.74 -3.68 -16.72
CA TRP A 50 0.16 -2.58 -16.38
C TRP A 50 -0.50 -1.69 -15.34
N LEU A 51 -0.26 -1.98 -14.06
CA LEU A 51 -0.73 -1.13 -12.99
C LEU A 51 -0.07 0.25 -13.16
N LYS A 52 -0.88 1.31 -13.29
CA LYS A 52 -0.38 2.67 -13.51
C LYS A 52 -0.27 3.48 -12.23
N GLN A 53 -1.09 3.14 -11.23
CA GLN A 53 -1.20 3.85 -9.97
C GLN A 53 -1.44 2.86 -8.84
N SER A 54 -0.83 3.11 -7.71
CA SER A 54 -1.03 2.36 -6.47
C SER A 54 -1.21 3.36 -5.31
N ALA A 55 -2.24 3.12 -4.51
CA ALA A 55 -2.45 3.86 -3.27
C ALA A 55 -1.61 3.19 -2.16
N TYR A 56 -0.88 3.99 -1.39
CA TYR A 56 -0.14 3.49 -0.24
C TYR A 56 -0.63 4.21 1.02
N LEU A 57 -0.60 3.51 2.13
CA LEU A 57 -0.81 4.11 3.44
C LEU A 57 0.49 4.79 3.85
N GLU A 58 0.41 6.03 4.32
CA GLU A 58 1.55 6.72 4.89
C GLU A 58 1.15 7.36 6.21
N GLN A 59 1.86 6.96 7.27
CA GLN A 59 1.77 7.65 8.53
C GLN A 59 2.88 8.70 8.61
N PRO A 60 2.53 10.00 8.77
CA PRO A 60 3.49 11.09 8.95
C PRO A 60 4.35 10.86 10.19
N THR A 61 5.57 11.37 10.17
CA THR A 61 6.37 11.51 11.40
C THR A 61 6.00 12.85 12.04
N VAL A 62 5.22 12.80 13.11
CA VAL A 62 4.84 13.97 13.90
C VAL A 62 5.73 14.04 15.14
N ARG A 63 6.27 15.22 15.44
CA ARG A 63 6.94 15.48 16.72
C ARG A 63 6.49 16.80 17.28
N PHE A 64 6.17 16.82 18.57
CA PHE A 64 5.89 18.05 19.27
C PHE A 64 7.17 18.86 19.46
N ARG A 65 7.14 20.16 19.12
CA ARG A 65 8.33 21.03 19.22
C ARG A 65 8.57 21.58 20.61
N TYR A 66 7.73 21.26 21.59
CA TYR A 66 7.76 21.88 22.92
C TYR A 66 7.62 23.40 22.86
N GLU A 67 6.95 23.90 21.82
CA GLU A 67 6.68 25.32 21.60
C GLU A 67 5.18 25.56 21.76
N VAL A 68 4.84 26.50 22.64
CA VAL A 68 3.47 26.75 23.10
C VAL A 68 3.21 28.25 23.18
N LEU A 69 2.03 28.69 22.70
CA LEU A 69 1.46 29.98 23.05
C LEU A 69 0.12 29.76 23.75
N PHE A 70 -0.08 30.50 24.83
CA PHE A 70 -1.23 30.37 25.69
C PHE A 70 -1.75 31.74 26.08
N VAL A 71 -3.06 31.91 25.97
CA VAL A 71 -3.78 33.10 26.42
C VAL A 71 -5.04 32.65 27.16
N ALA A 72 -5.18 33.09 28.40
CA ALA A 72 -6.36 32.90 29.23
C ALA A 72 -7.10 34.23 29.37
N THR A 73 -8.33 34.29 28.86
CA THR A 73 -9.22 35.43 29.04
C THR A 73 -9.87 35.36 30.42
N MET A 74 -9.84 36.49 31.13
CA MET A 74 -10.33 36.61 32.50
C MET A 74 -11.71 37.26 32.56
N GLY A 75 -12.48 36.90 33.59
CA GLY A 75 -13.82 37.44 33.85
C GLY A 75 -13.84 38.74 34.66
N SER A 76 -12.68 39.21 35.13
CA SER A 76 -12.56 40.36 36.05
C SER A 76 -12.78 41.73 35.37
N GLY A 77 -12.93 41.77 34.04
CA GLY A 77 -13.25 42.97 33.26
C GLY A 77 -12.99 42.80 31.76
N PRO A 78 -13.58 43.66 30.90
CA PRO A 78 -13.37 43.61 29.46
C PRO A 78 -11.89 43.82 29.13
N GLY A 79 -11.29 42.87 28.39
CA GLY A 79 -9.88 42.92 27.99
C GLY A 79 -8.88 42.45 29.04
N SER A 80 -9.33 41.92 30.18
CA SER A 80 -8.44 41.26 31.15
C SER A 80 -8.05 39.87 30.63
N PHE A 81 -6.75 39.63 30.47
CA PHE A 81 -6.21 38.34 30.06
C PHE A 81 -4.84 38.10 30.68
N LEU A 82 -4.49 36.83 30.85
CA LEU A 82 -3.14 36.38 31.15
C LEU A 82 -2.57 35.68 29.94
N ALA A 83 -1.29 35.89 29.66
CA ALA A 83 -0.62 35.30 28.52
C ALA A 83 0.71 34.69 28.93
N TRP A 84 1.10 33.63 28.24
CA TRP A 84 2.40 33.01 28.38
C TRP A 84 2.76 32.25 27.12
N SER A 85 4.04 32.20 26.82
CA SER A 85 4.57 31.40 25.72
C SER A 85 5.93 30.83 26.07
N THR A 86 6.39 29.87 25.28
CA THR A 86 7.79 29.42 25.29
C THR A 86 8.72 30.43 24.61
N PHE A 87 8.18 31.43 23.91
CA PHE A 87 8.95 32.45 23.18
C PHE A 87 9.32 33.63 24.10
N PRO A 88 10.62 33.88 24.34
CA PRO A 88 11.04 34.95 25.25
C PRO A 88 10.60 36.35 24.79
N ALA A 89 10.59 36.59 23.47
CA ALA A 89 10.19 37.87 22.90
C ALA A 89 8.71 38.21 23.19
N PHE A 90 7.81 37.23 23.06
CA PHE A 90 6.40 37.41 23.37
C PHE A 90 6.19 37.67 24.87
N ASN A 91 6.87 36.90 25.73
CA ASN A 91 6.75 37.08 27.19
C ASN A 91 7.20 38.47 27.65
N ARG A 92 8.25 39.02 27.03
CA ARG A 92 8.72 40.39 27.30
C ARG A 92 7.71 41.45 26.92
N LEU A 93 6.87 41.24 25.91
CA LEU A 93 5.85 42.20 25.52
C LEU A 93 4.62 42.17 26.44
N GLN A 94 4.40 41.06 27.15
CA GLN A 94 3.22 40.90 28.01
C GLN A 94 3.42 41.45 29.43
N GLU A 95 4.67 41.58 29.90
CA GLU A 95 5.07 42.15 31.21
C GLU A 95 4.06 41.87 32.34
N ASP A 96 3.20 42.84 32.67
CA ASP A 96 2.21 42.78 33.76
C ASP A 96 1.13 41.68 33.58
N ARG A 97 0.95 41.18 32.37
CA ARG A 97 -0.01 40.13 32.00
C ARG A 97 0.63 38.75 31.89
N LEU A 98 1.95 38.65 32.13
CA LEU A 98 2.69 37.41 32.08
C LEU A 98 2.38 36.53 33.30
N ARG A 99 1.92 35.30 33.06
CA ARG A 99 1.77 34.29 34.11
C ARG A 99 2.37 32.98 33.67
N VAL A 100 3.46 32.56 34.32
CA VAL A 100 4.15 31.31 33.99
C VAL A 100 3.35 30.12 34.55
N PRO A 101 2.86 29.20 33.69
CA PRO A 101 2.23 27.95 34.11
C PRO A 101 3.27 26.83 34.29
N LEU A 102 2.84 25.75 34.95
CA LEU A 102 3.58 24.48 34.95
C LEU A 102 3.15 23.66 33.73
N LEU A 103 4.11 23.19 32.94
CA LEU A 103 3.89 22.41 31.73
C LEU A 103 4.41 20.97 31.92
N SER A 104 3.60 19.99 31.52
CA SER A 104 3.99 18.58 31.44
C SER A 104 3.51 18.00 30.13
N THR A 105 4.40 17.35 29.40
CA THR A 105 4.08 16.70 28.13
C THR A 105 4.65 15.29 28.10
N ARG A 106 3.92 14.38 27.47
CA ARG A 106 4.32 12.98 27.26
C ARG A 106 3.82 12.52 25.91
N GLU A 107 4.75 12.17 25.03
CA GLU A 107 4.43 11.47 23.78
C GLU A 107 4.43 9.95 24.04
N GLU A 108 3.51 9.24 23.39
CA GLU A 108 3.32 7.81 23.54
C GLU A 108 3.21 7.16 22.17
N ASP A 109 4.00 6.10 21.99
CA ASP A 109 3.93 5.16 20.89
C ASP A 109 3.17 3.93 21.41
N LYS A 110 1.91 3.76 20.97
CA LYS A 110 1.01 2.71 21.47
C LYS A 110 1.27 1.38 20.80
N ASN A 111 1.68 1.39 19.54
CA ASN A 111 1.87 0.19 18.74
C ASN A 111 3.34 -0.28 18.66
N GLN A 112 4.26 0.49 19.27
CA GLN A 112 5.70 0.25 19.33
C GLN A 112 6.37 0.20 17.95
N ASP A 113 5.86 0.98 16.99
CA ASP A 113 6.41 1.05 15.62
C ASP A 113 7.52 2.10 15.45
N GLY A 114 7.85 2.84 16.51
CA GLY A 114 8.87 3.89 16.52
C GLY A 114 8.34 5.27 16.11
N LYS A 115 7.04 5.39 15.83
CA LYS A 115 6.34 6.66 15.59
C LYS A 115 5.44 6.97 16.77
N MET A 116 5.34 8.26 17.09
CA MET A 116 4.44 8.69 18.16
C MET A 116 3.00 8.65 17.65
N ASP A 117 2.08 8.14 18.47
CA ASP A 117 0.65 8.04 18.17
C ASP A 117 -0.18 9.06 18.95
N GLN A 118 0.32 9.49 20.11
CA GLN A 118 -0.46 10.32 21.02
C GLN A 118 0.43 11.29 21.81
N LEU A 119 -0.06 12.51 22.01
CA LEU A 119 0.50 13.51 22.91
C LEU A 119 -0.45 13.76 24.07
N HIS A 120 0.02 13.47 25.27
CA HIS A 120 -0.59 13.91 26.52
C HIS A 120 0.02 15.26 26.91
N PHE A 121 -0.81 16.30 26.95
CA PHE A 121 -0.42 17.65 27.30
C PHE A 121 -1.18 18.08 28.56
N LYS A 122 -0.44 18.55 29.56
CA LYS A 122 -0.98 19.07 30.81
C LYS A 122 -0.38 20.42 31.11
N LEU A 123 -1.24 21.42 31.33
CA LEU A 123 -0.86 22.78 31.70
C LEU A 123 -1.58 23.19 32.98
N GLU A 124 -0.84 23.67 33.98
CA GLU A 124 -1.39 24.18 35.24
C GLU A 124 -1.07 25.66 35.37
N LEU A 125 -2.11 26.50 35.26
CA LEU A 125 -2.01 27.94 35.39
C LEU A 125 -2.29 28.36 36.85
N PRO A 126 -1.30 28.90 37.58
CA PRO A 126 -1.55 29.41 38.92
C PRO A 126 -2.41 30.68 38.86
N LEU A 127 -3.52 30.67 39.58
CA LEU A 127 -4.53 31.74 39.60
C LEU A 127 -4.82 32.21 41.02
N ARG A 128 -5.01 33.51 41.20
CA ARG A 128 -5.42 34.08 42.49
C ARG A 128 -6.87 33.69 42.84
N PRO A 129 -7.30 33.74 44.11
CA PRO A 129 -8.67 33.46 44.53
C PRO A 129 -9.76 34.26 43.80
N THR A 130 -9.44 35.51 43.44
CA THR A 130 -10.36 36.47 42.80
C THR A 130 -10.38 36.37 41.27
N GLU A 131 -9.49 35.56 40.69
CA GLU A 131 -9.33 35.42 39.25
C GLU A 131 -10.14 34.22 38.74
N HIS A 132 -10.92 34.46 37.68
CA HIS A 132 -11.74 33.43 37.02
C HIS A 132 -11.48 33.47 35.52
N VAL A 133 -11.15 32.31 34.94
CA VAL A 133 -10.92 32.16 33.49
C VAL A 133 -12.26 31.94 32.80
N VAL A 134 -12.49 32.67 31.72
CA VAL A 134 -13.73 32.62 30.90
C VAL A 134 -13.46 32.00 29.53
N GLY A 135 -12.23 32.12 29.03
CA GLY A 135 -11.86 31.60 27.72
C GLY A 135 -10.38 31.29 27.63
N ILE A 136 -10.04 30.39 26.70
CA ILE A 136 -8.66 29.93 26.49
C ILE A 136 -8.37 29.91 25.00
N GLN A 137 -7.20 30.40 24.64
CA GLN A 137 -6.58 30.18 23.35
C GLN A 137 -5.25 29.48 23.59
N LEU A 138 -5.09 28.31 22.96
CA LEU A 138 -3.89 27.49 23.06
C LEU A 138 -3.42 27.15 21.66
N ILE A 139 -2.16 27.45 21.38
CA ILE A 139 -1.49 27.08 20.13
C ILE A 139 -0.31 26.19 20.50
N LEU A 140 -0.29 25.00 19.89
CA LEU A 140 0.77 24.01 20.03
C LEU A 140 1.45 23.85 18.68
N LEU A 141 2.78 23.88 18.68
CA LEU A 141 3.58 23.81 17.46
C LEU A 141 4.18 22.40 17.30
N PHE A 142 4.03 21.86 16.10
CA PHE A 142 4.49 20.51 15.73
C PHE A 142 5.39 20.58 14.51
N SER A 143 6.37 19.69 14.45
CA SER A 143 7.05 19.35 13.20
C SER A 143 6.34 18.17 12.56
N TYR A 144 5.94 18.34 11.31
CA TYR A 144 5.19 17.33 10.56
C TYR A 144 5.98 16.99 9.29
N GLN A 145 6.42 15.74 9.18
CA GLN A 145 7.20 15.27 8.03
C GLN A 145 6.50 14.10 7.35
N LEU A 146 6.22 14.30 6.06
CA LEU A 146 5.77 13.25 5.13
C LEU A 146 6.98 12.64 4.43
N TYR A 147 6.86 11.40 3.98
CA TYR A 147 7.98 10.70 3.33
C TYR A 147 8.27 11.27 1.94
N VAL A 148 7.30 11.95 1.33
CA VAL A 148 7.45 12.63 0.05
C VAL A 148 7.60 14.13 0.28
N SER A 149 8.79 14.65 -0.05
CA SER A 149 9.08 16.08 0.00
C SER A 149 8.46 16.80 -1.20
N VAL A 150 7.96 18.02 -0.98
CA VAL A 150 7.47 18.90 -2.07
C VAL A 150 8.61 19.28 -3.01
N VAL A 151 9.80 19.50 -2.44
CA VAL A 151 11.02 19.76 -3.21
C VAL A 151 11.72 18.43 -3.48
N ASN A 152 11.89 18.08 -4.75
CA ASN A 152 12.68 16.92 -5.14
C ASN A 152 14.17 17.27 -5.06
N GLY A 153 14.80 17.01 -3.90
CA GLY A 153 16.22 17.28 -3.67
C GLY A 153 17.19 16.47 -4.53
N THR A 154 16.68 15.56 -5.36
CA THR A 154 17.47 14.80 -6.35
C THR A 154 17.31 15.32 -7.78
N SER A 155 16.49 16.36 -8.00
CA SER A 155 16.30 16.90 -9.34
C SER A 155 17.58 17.57 -9.84
N PRO A 156 18.01 17.28 -11.09
CA PRO A 156 19.14 17.94 -11.73
C PRO A 156 18.76 19.31 -12.32
N PHE A 157 17.47 19.70 -12.33
CA PHE A 157 16.99 20.90 -12.99
C PHE A 157 16.82 22.06 -12.01
N ALA A 158 17.44 23.21 -12.32
CA ALA A 158 17.35 24.42 -11.49
C ALA A 158 15.91 24.96 -11.37
N SER A 159 15.06 24.74 -12.38
CA SER A 159 13.65 25.13 -12.37
C SER A 159 12.87 24.50 -11.23
N ASP A 160 13.23 23.29 -10.80
CA ASP A 160 12.51 22.55 -9.77
C ASP A 160 12.77 23.11 -8.36
N TYR A 161 13.80 23.96 -8.23
CA TYR A 161 14.13 24.68 -7.00
C TYR A 161 13.70 26.15 -7.03
N ASP A 162 13.07 26.61 -8.12
CA ASP A 162 12.51 27.97 -8.20
C ASP A 162 11.32 28.10 -7.26
N LEU A 163 11.29 29.19 -6.49
CA LEU A 163 10.26 29.45 -5.50
C LEU A 163 8.86 29.47 -6.14
N ALA A 164 8.72 30.00 -7.36
CA ALA A 164 7.45 30.03 -8.07
C ALA A 164 6.91 28.61 -8.34
N ASN A 165 7.77 27.68 -8.76
CA ASN A 165 7.39 26.30 -9.04
C ASN A 165 7.13 25.51 -7.75
N ILE A 166 7.92 25.74 -6.70
CA ILE A 166 7.67 25.15 -5.38
C ILE A 166 6.30 25.58 -4.84
N MET A 167 5.94 26.86 -5.00
CA MET A 167 4.67 27.39 -4.50
C MET A 167 3.47 26.93 -5.34
N ALA A 168 3.63 26.86 -6.66
CA ALA A 168 2.63 26.25 -7.54
C ALA A 168 2.39 24.78 -7.18
N ALA A 169 3.47 23.99 -6.99
CA ALA A 169 3.38 22.60 -6.56
C ALA A 169 2.75 22.44 -5.16
N TYR A 170 2.96 23.42 -4.27
CA TYR A 170 2.31 23.45 -2.96
C TYR A 170 0.80 23.74 -3.07
N TRP A 171 0.39 24.69 -3.92
CA TRP A 171 -1.02 25.03 -4.12
C TRP A 171 -1.83 23.94 -4.83
N ASP A 172 -1.22 23.21 -5.76
CA ASP A 172 -1.86 22.06 -6.41
C ASP A 172 -2.08 20.86 -5.47
N ARG A 173 -1.57 20.94 -4.23
CA ARG A 173 -1.65 19.83 -3.29
C ARG A 173 -3.03 19.74 -2.65
N ASN A 174 -3.66 18.59 -2.81
CA ASN A 174 -4.95 18.26 -2.20
C ASN A 174 -4.84 17.80 -0.72
N VAL A 175 -3.70 18.03 -0.05
CA VAL A 175 -3.42 17.56 1.31
C VAL A 175 -3.26 18.77 2.22
N THR A 176 -4.22 18.97 3.11
CA THR A 176 -4.19 19.97 4.17
C THR A 176 -4.28 19.25 5.50
N THR A 177 -3.48 19.67 6.49
CA THR A 177 -3.58 19.16 7.86
C THR A 177 -4.57 20.03 8.62
N VAL A 178 -5.62 19.43 9.15
CA VAL A 178 -6.64 20.12 9.94
C VAL A 178 -6.74 19.43 11.30
N PHE A 179 -6.76 20.22 12.37
CA PHE A 179 -7.07 19.70 13.69
C PHE A 179 -8.59 19.45 13.79
N SER A 180 -9.00 18.19 13.79
CA SER A 180 -10.41 17.78 13.76
C SER A 180 -10.95 17.44 15.16
N ASP A 181 -12.24 17.69 15.35
CA ASP A 181 -13.04 17.25 16.51
C ASP A 181 -12.52 17.61 17.92
N PRO A 182 -12.27 18.90 18.22
CA PRO A 182 -12.03 19.30 19.59
C PRO A 182 -13.31 19.09 20.42
N SER A 183 -13.24 18.25 21.46
CA SER A 183 -14.31 18.05 22.44
C SER A 183 -13.92 18.64 23.81
N PRO A 184 -13.91 19.97 23.98
CA PRO A 184 -13.52 20.59 25.24
C PRO A 184 -14.61 20.36 26.31
N VAL A 185 -14.20 19.94 27.50
CA VAL A 185 -15.07 19.82 28.66
C VAL A 185 -14.66 20.86 29.70
N TRP A 186 -15.57 21.77 30.05
CA TRP A 186 -15.34 22.78 31.07
C TRP A 186 -15.87 22.30 32.42
N MET A 187 -15.00 22.26 33.44
CA MET A 187 -15.38 21.91 34.80
C MET A 187 -15.33 23.16 35.69
N THR A 188 -16.41 23.43 36.41
CA THR A 188 -16.53 24.53 37.38
C THR A 188 -16.37 24.03 38.81
N GLY A 189 -16.13 24.93 39.78
CA GLY A 189 -16.03 24.57 41.20
C GLY A 189 -14.60 24.45 41.74
N ARG A 190 -13.69 25.29 41.24
CA ARG A 190 -12.29 25.39 41.70
C ARG A 190 -12.24 25.79 43.18
N ALA A 191 -11.43 25.10 43.99
CA ALA A 191 -11.15 25.48 45.37
C ALA A 191 -10.19 26.69 45.43
N THR A 192 -10.28 27.49 46.49
CA THR A 192 -9.37 28.60 46.76
C THR A 192 -7.92 28.11 46.73
N ASP A 193 -7.04 28.81 46.00
CA ASP A 193 -5.61 28.50 45.83
C ASP A 193 -5.22 27.29 44.95
N THR A 194 -6.17 26.63 44.29
CA THR A 194 -5.83 25.60 43.30
C THR A 194 -5.55 26.20 41.91
N PRO A 195 -4.57 25.70 41.14
CA PRO A 195 -4.33 26.18 39.78
C PRO A 195 -5.47 25.76 38.84
N PHE A 196 -5.58 26.47 37.72
CA PHE A 196 -6.44 26.06 36.61
C PHE A 196 -5.72 25.05 35.73
N ILE A 197 -6.33 23.87 35.52
CA ILE A 197 -5.68 22.74 34.85
C ILE A 197 -6.30 22.50 33.49
N ILE A 198 -5.45 22.39 32.47
CA ILE A 198 -5.81 21.99 31.11
C ILE A 198 -5.19 20.62 30.87
N ASN A 199 -6.04 19.63 30.61
CA ASN A 199 -5.62 18.32 30.14
C ASN A 199 -6.07 18.20 28.68
N ALA A 200 -5.11 18.00 27.79
CA ALA A 200 -5.37 17.77 26.37
C ALA A 200 -4.70 16.47 25.94
N THR A 201 -5.44 15.71 25.14
CA THR A 201 -4.97 14.45 24.58
C THR A 201 -5.12 14.54 23.08
N ILE A 202 -4.00 14.61 22.38
CA ILE A 202 -3.96 14.79 20.93
C ILE A 202 -3.56 13.47 20.31
N HIS A 203 -4.38 12.97 19.40
CA HIS A 203 -4.13 11.72 18.68
C HIS A 203 -3.54 12.05 17.31
N TYR A 204 -2.56 11.27 16.89
CA TYR A 204 -1.95 11.33 15.56
C TYR A 204 -2.48 10.15 14.74
N PRO A 205 -3.51 10.36 13.89
CA PRO A 205 -4.07 9.27 13.11
C PRO A 205 -3.13 8.81 11.99
N MET A 206 -3.25 7.55 11.59
CA MET A 206 -2.71 7.07 10.32
C MET A 206 -3.59 7.57 9.17
N GLU A 207 -2.99 8.19 8.15
CA GLU A 207 -3.73 8.70 6.99
C GLU A 207 -3.41 7.92 5.71
N VAL A 208 -4.43 7.79 4.85
CA VAL A 208 -4.27 7.20 3.52
C VAL A 208 -3.88 8.32 2.55
N ILE A 209 -2.58 8.50 2.33
CA ILE A 209 -2.12 9.46 1.32
C ILE A 209 -2.12 8.75 -0.03
N LEU A 210 -3.11 9.08 -0.85
CA LEU A 210 -3.19 8.58 -2.21
C LEU A 210 -2.06 9.22 -3.01
N TYR A 211 -1.12 8.39 -3.49
CA TYR A 211 0.00 8.83 -4.31
C TYR A 211 -0.30 8.56 -5.79
N PRO A 212 -0.76 9.55 -6.58
CA PRO A 212 -1.10 9.32 -7.98
C PRO A 212 0.15 9.09 -8.85
N SER A 213 1.34 9.44 -8.34
CA SER A 213 2.61 9.50 -9.08
C SER A 213 3.64 8.44 -8.67
N LYS A 214 3.32 7.55 -7.72
CA LYS A 214 4.21 6.42 -7.45
C LYS A 214 3.98 5.37 -8.52
N THR A 215 4.82 5.37 -9.54
CA THR A 215 4.87 4.28 -10.51
C THR A 215 5.19 2.99 -9.73
N PRO A 216 4.37 1.94 -9.87
CA PRO A 216 4.64 0.68 -9.18
C PRO A 216 6.02 0.18 -9.58
N GLY A 217 6.77 -0.33 -8.61
CA GLY A 217 8.10 -0.88 -8.86
C GLY A 217 8.05 -2.00 -9.90
N PHE A 218 9.18 -2.24 -10.58
CA PHE A 218 9.27 -3.30 -11.60
C PHE A 218 8.70 -4.65 -11.13
N TRP A 219 9.08 -5.08 -9.92
CA TRP A 219 8.60 -6.32 -9.33
C TRP A 219 7.11 -6.29 -8.97
N GLU A 220 6.56 -5.13 -8.66
CA GLU A 220 5.13 -4.96 -8.41
C GLU A 220 4.31 -5.05 -9.70
N ILE A 221 4.82 -4.55 -10.82
CA ILE A 221 4.17 -4.74 -12.13
C ILE A 221 4.22 -6.21 -12.52
N ILE A 222 5.40 -6.83 -12.40
CA ILE A 222 5.58 -8.25 -12.70
C ILE A 222 4.63 -9.09 -11.86
N LYS A 223 4.46 -8.78 -10.56
CA LYS A 223 3.62 -9.56 -9.64
C LYS A 223 2.15 -9.59 -10.04
N PHE A 224 1.64 -8.60 -10.78
CA PHE A 224 0.25 -8.62 -11.26
C PHE A 224 0.15 -9.22 -12.66
N ALA A 225 1.13 -8.94 -13.52
CA ALA A 225 1.19 -9.45 -14.88
C ALA A 225 1.20 -10.99 -14.94
N TRP A 226 2.05 -11.65 -14.13
CA TRP A 226 2.12 -13.12 -14.12
C TRP A 226 0.85 -13.79 -13.59
N ILE A 227 0.22 -13.25 -12.53
CA ILE A 227 -1.03 -13.80 -11.96
C ILE A 227 -2.14 -13.76 -13.02
N GLN A 228 -2.29 -12.64 -13.72
CA GLN A 228 -3.32 -12.51 -14.76
C GLN A 228 -3.05 -13.41 -15.96
N TYR A 229 -1.80 -13.44 -16.45
CA TYR A 229 -1.44 -14.26 -17.60
C TYR A 229 -1.61 -15.76 -17.30
N VAL A 230 -1.10 -16.25 -16.18
CA VAL A 230 -1.20 -17.68 -15.81
C VAL A 230 -2.66 -18.09 -15.60
N SER A 231 -3.49 -17.25 -14.96
CA SER A 231 -4.90 -17.56 -14.73
C SER A 231 -5.68 -17.78 -16.03
N ILE A 232 -5.44 -16.94 -17.05
CA ILE A 232 -6.08 -17.07 -18.36
C ILE A 232 -5.45 -18.22 -19.16
N LEU A 233 -4.12 -18.37 -19.08
CA LEU A 233 -3.40 -19.42 -19.79
C LEU A 233 -3.88 -20.83 -19.42
N LEU A 234 -4.17 -21.09 -18.15
CA LEU A 234 -4.67 -22.41 -17.71
C LEU A 234 -6.00 -22.78 -18.37
N ILE A 235 -6.92 -21.82 -18.51
CA ILE A 235 -8.20 -22.02 -19.19
C ILE A 235 -7.94 -22.33 -20.68
N PHE A 236 -7.04 -21.59 -21.32
CA PHE A 236 -6.70 -21.80 -22.72
C PHE A 236 -6.00 -23.14 -22.96
N LEU A 237 -5.07 -23.55 -22.08
CA LEU A 237 -4.42 -24.87 -22.15
C LEU A 237 -5.46 -25.99 -22.06
N TRP A 238 -6.46 -25.85 -21.18
CA TRP A 238 -7.54 -26.82 -21.07
C TRP A 238 -8.42 -26.86 -22.34
N VAL A 239 -8.91 -25.71 -22.82
CA VAL A 239 -9.76 -25.62 -24.02
C VAL A 239 -9.04 -26.13 -25.27
N PHE A 240 -7.84 -25.61 -25.55
CA PHE A 240 -7.08 -26.00 -26.73
C PHE A 240 -6.53 -27.42 -26.63
N GLY A 241 -6.30 -27.93 -25.41
CA GLY A 241 -6.05 -29.34 -25.18
C GLY A 241 -7.18 -30.22 -25.71
N ARG A 242 -8.43 -29.89 -25.37
CA ARG A 242 -9.63 -30.61 -25.85
C ARG A 242 -9.81 -30.50 -27.37
N ILE A 243 -9.58 -29.32 -27.94
CA ILE A 243 -9.64 -29.10 -29.40
C ILE A 243 -8.58 -29.95 -30.12
N LYS A 244 -7.34 -29.99 -29.62
CA LYS A 244 -6.28 -30.84 -30.20
C LYS A 244 -6.68 -32.31 -30.15
N THR A 245 -7.14 -32.80 -29.00
CA THR A 245 -7.58 -34.20 -28.86
C THR A 245 -8.70 -34.53 -29.87
N PHE A 246 -9.69 -33.65 -30.03
CA PHE A 246 -10.76 -33.81 -31.02
C PHE A 246 -10.25 -33.84 -32.46
N LEU A 247 -9.35 -32.92 -32.84
CA LEU A 247 -8.79 -32.84 -34.20
C LEU A 247 -8.01 -34.11 -34.59
N PHE A 248 -7.24 -34.69 -33.67
CA PHE A 248 -6.46 -35.90 -33.92
C PHE A 248 -7.29 -37.19 -33.83
N GLN A 249 -8.26 -37.26 -32.92
CA GLN A 249 -9.17 -38.41 -32.83
C GLN A 249 -10.05 -38.55 -34.08
N ASN A 250 -10.53 -37.43 -34.61
CA ASN A 250 -11.42 -37.42 -35.78
C ASN A 250 -10.68 -37.36 -37.12
N GLN A 251 -9.34 -37.47 -37.14
CA GLN A 251 -8.52 -37.41 -38.35
C GLN A 251 -8.81 -36.21 -39.28
N VAL A 252 -9.21 -35.07 -38.70
CA VAL A 252 -9.52 -33.84 -39.45
C VAL A 252 -8.27 -33.33 -40.20
N LEU A 253 -7.08 -33.66 -39.69
CA LEU A 253 -5.79 -33.41 -40.33
C LEU A 253 -5.19 -34.75 -40.77
N THR A 254 -4.63 -34.78 -41.98
CA THR A 254 -3.90 -35.93 -42.55
C THR A 254 -2.70 -36.27 -41.66
N THR A 255 -2.92 -37.20 -40.75
CA THR A 255 -1.91 -37.69 -39.80
C THR A 255 -1.82 -39.19 -39.92
N ILE A 256 -0.62 -39.73 -39.80
CA ILE A 256 -0.41 -41.17 -39.85
C ILE A 256 -0.47 -41.67 -38.40
N PRO A 257 -1.52 -42.40 -38.00
CA PRO A 257 -1.55 -43.02 -36.68
C PRO A 257 -0.51 -44.13 -36.65
N VAL A 258 0.56 -43.96 -35.85
CA VAL A 258 1.49 -45.05 -35.58
C VAL A 258 0.84 -45.94 -34.52
N SER A 259 0.33 -47.08 -34.95
CA SER A 259 -0.12 -48.14 -34.03
C SER A 259 1.09 -48.66 -33.24
N PRO A 260 0.97 -48.87 -31.91
CA PRO A 260 2.07 -49.43 -31.15
C PRO A 260 2.38 -50.83 -31.68
N VAL A 261 3.62 -51.03 -32.12
CA VAL A 261 4.15 -52.34 -32.49
C VAL A 261 4.12 -53.19 -31.22
N LEU A 262 3.31 -54.26 -31.21
CA LEU A 262 3.35 -55.28 -30.16
C LEU A 262 4.79 -55.81 -30.04
N PRO A 263 5.33 -56.05 -28.83
CA PRO A 263 6.66 -56.62 -28.69
C PRO A 263 6.67 -58.00 -29.36
N VAL A 264 7.43 -58.11 -30.45
CA VAL A 264 7.68 -59.36 -31.16
C VAL A 264 8.31 -60.33 -30.17
N SER A 265 7.61 -61.45 -29.91
CA SER A 265 8.14 -62.57 -29.12
C SER A 265 9.45 -63.07 -29.73
N PRO A 266 10.53 -63.27 -28.95
CA PRO A 266 11.80 -63.73 -29.51
C PRO A 266 11.67 -65.20 -29.95
N VAL A 267 11.72 -65.43 -31.26
CA VAL A 267 11.88 -66.75 -31.86
C VAL A 267 13.27 -67.26 -31.48
N LEU A 268 13.31 -68.32 -30.67
CA LEU A 268 14.50 -69.09 -30.33
C LEU A 268 15.08 -69.74 -31.59
N SER A 269 16.14 -69.14 -32.14
CA SER A 269 16.96 -69.79 -33.18
C SER A 269 18.12 -70.53 -32.49
N TYR A 270 17.92 -71.82 -32.23
CA TYR A 270 18.95 -72.71 -31.70
C TYR A 270 19.86 -73.16 -32.85
N LYS A 271 21.07 -72.60 -32.94
CA LYS A 271 22.15 -73.16 -33.77
C LYS A 271 22.77 -74.33 -33.03
N GLN A 272 22.53 -75.55 -33.52
CA GLN A 272 23.33 -76.73 -33.18
C GLN A 272 24.75 -76.56 -33.74
N HIS A 273 25.73 -76.47 -32.84
CA HIS A 273 27.11 -76.86 -33.13
C HIS A 273 27.31 -78.27 -32.59
N LEU A 274 27.66 -79.21 -33.47
CA LEU A 274 28.18 -80.53 -33.12
C LEU A 274 29.27 -80.87 -34.12
N SER A 275 30.47 -81.09 -33.56
CA SER A 275 31.65 -81.79 -34.09
C SER A 275 32.11 -81.42 -35.49
#